data_AF-A0A519ZLY0-F1
#
_entry.id   AF-A0A519ZLY0-F1
#
_cell.length_a   1.000
_cell.length_b   1.000
_cell.length_c   1.000
_cell.angle_alpha   90.00
_cell.angle_beta   90.00
_cell.angle_gamma   90.00
#
_symmetry.space_group_name_H-M   'P 1'
#
loop_
_entity.id
_entity.type
_entity.pdbx_description
1 polymer ?
#
loop_
_entity_poly.entity_id
_entity_poly.type
_entity_poly.pdbx_seq_one_letter_code
_entity_poly.pdbx_strand_id
1 'polypeptide(L)'
;MNVSVLASSLIGSEIIKIGNEVNEMKRKGAQIANLTIGDFDPSIFPIPEELKDGIVDAYNAHQTNYPPADGILPLRETVSEMLKDRF
;
A
#
# COMPACT_ATOMS: atom_id res chain seq x y z
N MET A 1 17.45 -16.76 -20.41
CA MET A 1 16.09 -17.14 -19.98
C MET A 1 15.11 -16.38 -20.83
N ASN A 2 14.17 -17.06 -21.49
CA ASN A 2 13.07 -16.41 -22.19
C ASN A 2 11.86 -16.35 -21.24
N VAL A 3 11.30 -15.15 -21.08
CA VAL A 3 10.04 -14.95 -20.33
C VAL A 3 8.84 -15.28 -21.23
N SER A 4 7.64 -15.35 -20.65
CA SER A 4 6.41 -15.56 -21.42
C SER A 4 6.14 -14.39 -22.38
N VAL A 5 5.38 -14.63 -23.45
CA VAL A 5 4.98 -13.59 -24.42
C VAL A 5 4.28 -12.43 -23.71
N LEU A 6 3.35 -12.73 -22.79
CA LEU A 6 2.65 -11.71 -22.01
C LEU A 6 3.60 -10.86 -21.19
N ALA A 7 4.57 -11.47 -20.50
CA ALA A 7 5.55 -10.72 -19.72
C ALA A 7 6.45 -9.84 -20.61
N SER A 8 6.82 -10.34 -21.81
CA SER A 8 7.64 -9.59 -22.76
C SER A 8 6.93 -8.39 -23.40
N SER A 9 5.58 -8.35 -23.40
CA SER A 9 4.81 -7.24 -23.95
C SER A 9 4.46 -6.15 -22.93
N LEU A 10 4.81 -6.35 -21.64
CA LEU A 10 4.60 -5.33 -20.62
C LEU A 10 5.64 -4.23 -20.76
N ILE A 11 5.18 -2.98 -20.78
CA ILE A 11 6.03 -1.79 -20.84
C ILE A 11 6.41 -1.39 -19.41
N GLY A 12 7.69 -1.02 -19.22
CA GLY A 12 8.15 -0.48 -17.94
C GLY A 12 7.36 0.78 -17.54
N SER A 13 7.12 0.95 -16.25
CA SER A 13 6.39 2.11 -15.74
C SER A 13 7.25 3.37 -15.79
N GLU A 14 6.87 4.34 -16.64
CA GLU A 14 7.52 5.66 -16.68
C GLU A 14 7.31 6.44 -15.37
N ILE A 15 6.21 6.19 -14.64
CA ILE A 15 5.96 6.81 -13.34
C ILE A 15 7.00 6.33 -12.31
N ILE A 16 7.31 5.03 -12.30
CA ILE A 16 8.33 4.47 -11.41
C ILE A 16 9.72 5.01 -11.75
N LYS A 17 10.02 5.16 -13.05
CA LYS A 17 11.29 5.75 -13.50
C LYS A 17 11.46 7.18 -12.96
N ILE A 18 10.45 8.04 -13.11
CA ILE A 18 10.46 9.40 -12.57
C ILE A 18 10.61 9.39 -11.03
N GLY A 19 9.88 8.50 -10.35
CA GLY A 19 10.02 8.34 -8.90
C GLY A 19 11.45 8.00 -8.45
N ASN A 20 12.13 7.12 -9.17
CA ASN A 20 13.52 6.76 -8.91
C ASN A 20 14.49 7.93 -9.15
N GLU A 21 14.31 8.68 -10.24
CA GLU A 21 15.11 9.86 -10.54
C GLU A 21 14.95 10.94 -9.47
N VAL A 22 13.73 11.18 -9.00
CA VAL A 22 13.45 12.11 -7.89
C VAL A 22 14.12 11.66 -6.59
N ASN A 23 14.04 10.36 -6.26
CA ASN A 23 14.70 9.82 -5.07
C ASN A 23 16.23 9.93 -5.13
N GLU A 24 16.82 9.71 -6.31
CA GLU A 24 18.25 9.91 -6.56
C GLU A 24 18.68 11.36 -6.32
N MET A 25 17.92 12.32 -6.82
CA MET A 25 18.19 13.74 -6.62
C MET A 25 18.05 14.13 -5.14
N LYS A 26 17.02 13.64 -4.42
CA LYS A 26 16.88 13.83 -2.98
C LYS A 26 18.10 13.28 -2.22
N ARG A 27 18.59 12.09 -2.59
CA ARG A 27 19.78 11.49 -1.97
C ARG A 27 21.05 12.33 -2.18
N LYS A 28 21.13 13.05 -3.30
CA LYS A 28 22.20 14.02 -3.59
C LYS A 28 22.02 15.37 -2.88
N GLY A 29 21.00 15.51 -2.04
CA GLY A 29 20.73 16.72 -1.26
C GLY A 29 19.83 17.74 -1.94
N ALA A 30 19.24 17.41 -3.10
CA ALA A 30 18.29 18.31 -3.75
C ALA A 30 17.00 18.42 -2.93
N GLN A 31 16.53 19.65 -2.71
CA GLN A 31 15.22 19.90 -2.14
C GLN A 31 14.18 19.84 -3.26
N ILE A 32 13.32 18.82 -3.21
CA ILE A 32 12.32 18.57 -4.24
C ILE A 32 10.94 18.48 -3.59
N ALA A 33 10.01 19.29 -4.08
CA ALA A 33 8.59 19.09 -3.85
C ALA A 33 8.12 17.91 -4.72
N ASN A 34 8.09 16.72 -4.13
CA ASN A 34 7.70 15.50 -4.86
C ASN A 34 6.18 15.42 -4.95
N LEU A 35 5.64 15.71 -6.14
CA LEU A 35 4.21 15.63 -6.47
C LEU A 35 3.89 14.45 -7.40
N THR A 36 4.77 13.45 -7.47
CA THR A 36 4.63 12.31 -8.41
C THR A 36 4.20 11.01 -7.73
N ILE A 37 4.27 10.93 -6.40
CA ILE A 37 3.87 9.75 -5.62
C ILE A 37 2.40 9.90 -5.21
N GLY A 38 1.62 8.83 -5.39
CA GLY A 38 0.18 8.80 -5.05
C GLY A 38 -0.13 8.44 -3.59
N ASP A 39 0.88 8.06 -2.82
CA ASP A 39 0.75 7.73 -1.40
C ASP A 39 1.02 8.96 -0.52
N PHE A 40 0.42 8.97 0.67
CA PHE A 40 0.70 9.97 1.68
C PHE A 40 2.07 9.73 2.33
N ASP A 41 2.76 10.82 2.70
CA ASP A 41 3.96 10.72 3.55
C ASP A 41 3.54 10.26 4.96
N PRO A 42 3.94 9.07 5.43
CA PRO A 42 3.50 8.53 6.70
C PRO A 42 4.05 9.30 7.92
N SER A 43 5.06 10.15 7.74
CA SER A 43 5.53 11.06 8.80
C SER A 43 4.61 12.26 9.00
N ILE A 44 3.81 12.61 7.97
CA ILE A 44 2.85 13.72 7.99
C ILE A 44 1.42 13.18 8.21
N PHE A 45 1.07 12.10 7.52
CA PHE A 45 -0.24 11.43 7.57
C PHE A 45 -0.06 9.95 7.94
N PRO A 46 0.22 9.65 9.22
CA PRO A 46 0.28 8.26 9.68
C PRO A 46 -1.10 7.60 9.56
N ILE A 47 -1.11 6.26 9.60
CA ILE A 47 -2.37 5.53 9.79
C ILE A 47 -3.04 5.96 11.12
N PRO A 48 -4.38 5.87 11.24
CA PRO A 48 -5.09 6.15 12.48
C PRO A 48 -4.52 5.35 13.66
N GLU A 49 -4.48 5.97 14.84
CA GLU A 49 -3.93 5.34 16.05
C GLU A 49 -4.67 4.05 16.40
N GLU A 50 -6.00 4.05 16.28
CA GLU A 50 -6.84 2.89 16.55
C GLU A 50 -6.53 1.73 15.60
N LEU A 51 -6.17 2.02 14.34
CA LEU A 51 -5.76 0.99 13.38
C LEU A 51 -4.39 0.41 13.76
N LYS A 52 -3.44 1.26 14.14
CA LYS A 52 -2.11 0.84 14.61
C LYS A 52 -2.23 -0.07 15.84
N ASP A 53 -3.04 0.33 16.82
CA ASP A 53 -3.23 -0.43 18.06
C ASP A 53 -3.90 -1.78 17.78
N GLY A 54 -4.93 -1.81 16.92
CA GLY A 54 -5.57 -3.06 16.50
C GLY A 54 -4.62 -4.05 15.80
N ILE A 55 -3.65 -3.55 15.00
CA ILE A 55 -2.61 -4.38 14.38
C ILE A 55 -1.70 -4.98 15.46
N VAL A 56 -1.27 -4.17 16.43
CA VAL A 56 -0.41 -4.61 17.55
C VAL A 56 -1.11 -5.67 18.39
N ASP A 57 -2.37 -5.47 18.73
CA ASP A 57 -3.17 -6.41 19.51
C ASP A 57 -3.37 -7.74 18.79
N ALA A 58 -3.71 -7.71 17.49
CA ALA A 58 -3.85 -8.93 16.69
C ALA A 58 -2.53 -9.72 16.61
N TYR A 59 -1.39 -9.02 16.50
CA TYR A 59 -0.07 -9.63 16.50
C TYR A 59 0.25 -10.28 17.86
N ASN A 60 -0.02 -9.58 18.97
CA ASN A 60 0.16 -10.10 20.33
C ASN A 60 -0.76 -11.30 20.62
N ALA A 61 -1.94 -11.33 20.01
CA ALA A 61 -2.87 -12.45 20.07
C ALA A 61 -2.54 -13.60 19.10
N HIS A 62 -1.36 -13.56 18.44
CA HIS A 62 -0.88 -14.57 17.50
C HIS A 62 -1.81 -14.84 16.31
N GLN A 63 -2.53 -13.81 15.84
CA GLN A 63 -3.37 -13.91 14.64
C GLN A 63 -2.53 -13.86 13.34
N THR A 64 -1.63 -14.82 13.15
CA THR A 64 -0.63 -14.83 12.07
C THR A 64 -0.77 -16.01 11.10
N ASN A 65 -1.85 -16.78 11.22
CA ASN A 65 -2.13 -17.93 10.35
C ASN A 65 -2.88 -17.52 9.09
N TYR A 66 -2.95 -18.43 8.11
CA TYR A 66 -3.65 -18.20 6.86
C TYR A 66 -5.12 -17.79 7.10
N PRO A 67 -5.56 -16.64 6.57
CA PRO A 67 -6.98 -16.30 6.55
C PRO A 67 -7.69 -17.12 5.46
N PRO A 68 -9.04 -17.12 5.45
CA PRO A 68 -9.81 -17.54 4.29
C PRO A 68 -9.39 -16.78 3.02
N ALA A 69 -9.47 -17.43 1.86
CA ALA A 69 -9.01 -16.88 0.58
C ALA A 69 -9.75 -15.59 0.16
N ASP A 70 -11.00 -15.44 0.61
CA ASP A 70 -11.86 -14.27 0.38
C ASP A 70 -11.77 -13.23 1.51
N GLY A 71 -10.88 -13.43 2.49
CA GLY A 71 -10.73 -12.58 3.68
C GLY A 71 -11.58 -13.03 4.86
N ILE A 72 -11.23 -12.55 6.06
CA ILE A 72 -11.95 -12.91 7.29
C ILE A 72 -13.40 -12.37 7.26
N LEU A 73 -14.35 -13.19 7.73
CA LEU A 73 -15.78 -12.85 7.72
C LEU A 73 -16.08 -11.49 8.39
N PRO A 74 -15.54 -11.16 9.59
CA PRO A 74 -15.84 -9.89 10.25
C PRO A 74 -15.47 -8.66 9.41
N LEU A 75 -14.35 -8.71 8.66
CA LEU A 75 -13.94 -7.63 7.77
C LEU A 75 -14.93 -7.47 6.61
N ARG A 76 -15.36 -8.59 6.02
CA ARG A 76 -16.29 -8.58 4.88
C ARG A 76 -17.66 -8.03 5.27
N GLU A 77 -18.17 -8.42 6.44
CA GLU A 77 -19.43 -7.90 6.99
C GLU A 77 -19.33 -6.40 7.25
N THR A 78 -18.27 -5.96 7.93
CA THR A 78 -18.03 -4.53 8.22
C THR A 78 -17.94 -3.68 6.95
N VAL A 79 -17.21 -4.15 5.93
CA VAL A 79 -17.13 -3.45 4.63
C VAL A 79 -18.49 -3.41 3.95
N SER A 80 -19.27 -4.51 3.99
CA SER A 80 -20.61 -4.54 3.39
C SER A 80 -21.56 -3.55 4.07
N GLU A 81 -21.55 -3.47 5.39
CA GLU A 81 -22.36 -2.53 6.16
C GLU A 81 -21.96 -1.08 5.88
N MET A 82 -20.66 -0.78 5.90
CA MET A 82 -20.13 0.55 5.56
C MET A 82 -20.57 0.99 4.16
N LEU A 83 -20.54 0.08 3.18
CA LEU A 83 -20.96 0.40 1.80
C LEU A 83 -22.46 0.69 1.73
N LYS A 84 -23.31 -0.02 2.47
CA LYS A 84 -24.76 0.21 2.52
C LYS A 84 -25.15 1.50 3.24
N ASP A 85 -24.35 1.91 4.23
CA ASP A 85 -24.60 3.14 4.99
C ASP A 85 -24.19 4.40 4.20
N ARG A 86 -23.10 4.30 3.42
CA ARG A 86 -22.50 5.45 2.73
C ARG A 86 -23.00 5.69 1.31
N PHE A 87 -23.63 4.70 0.66
CA PHE A 87 -24.06 4.76 -0.75
C PHE A 87 -25.46 4.17 -0.91
#